data_AF-A0AAU6FIR0-F1
#
_entry.id   AF-A0AAU6FIR0-F1
#
_cell.length_a   1.000
_cell.length_b   1.000
_cell.length_c   1.000
_cell.angle_alpha   90.00
_cell.angle_beta   90.00
_cell.angle_gamma   90.00
#
_symmetry.space_group_name_H-M   'P 1'
#
loop_
_entity.id
_entity.type
_entity.pdbx_description
1 polymer ?
#
loop_
_entity_poly.entity_id
_entity_poly.type
_entity_poly.pdbx_seq_one_letter_code
_entity_poly.pdbx_strand_id
1 'polypeptide(L)'
;MRTHESAGPTPRPATASTPRTNRPRTLDGLQSTLGNAATTQLITVSRMMTPEAFKESTSTRTPRGRSEITKVDRALDAFQQVPEDNQRARLFALREVINACSAYTAHKPAGGVRVAGTEALSQQAEQARLELDLESVYRGLLTDIDHQLAEGLSTIDTTEQAHHTAQLIPAERFHTMMSGYVQQLGALRGDATMADETRAVIGEVMAVVPMVKVLQYPWTGRPGMKLNPPEEGEDPSYAFNVGTQAPGGTPYLLGHIAHELTHVAANQAFGSSPAMELVESGASVAEVAALAGERKRTLEELRSLLGRSEEFTGPQHQLLDEKLDYGAMPGKLESYALSLGRAKRITSDQQALLISYGEAAGDASGTLVEYDTVVNQMLVYLHMWGIGQEHPFHVRLLAASGQARGRRDSSRARREGTAE
;
A
#
# COMPACT_ATOMS: atom_id res chain seq x y z
N MET A 1 54.24 -11.84 -45.00
CA MET A 1 54.40 -12.38 -46.37
C MET A 1 53.27 -11.79 -47.22
N ARG A 2 53.61 -10.83 -48.11
CA ARG A 2 52.77 -10.07 -49.10
C ARG A 2 51.65 -9.19 -48.52
N THR A 3 51.65 -7.85 -48.43
CA THR A 3 51.95 -6.66 -49.30
C THR A 3 51.00 -6.45 -50.50
N HIS A 4 50.29 -5.31 -50.50
CA HIS A 4 49.94 -4.35 -51.58
C HIS A 4 49.09 -3.23 -50.91
N GLU A 5 49.47 -1.93 -50.75
CA GLU A 5 49.80 -0.83 -51.69
C GLU A 5 48.81 -0.69 -52.86
N SER A 6 48.34 0.47 -53.34
CA SER A 6 48.36 1.92 -53.00
C SER A 6 47.54 2.66 -54.09
N ALA A 7 47.28 3.96 -53.90
CA ALA A 7 47.02 5.04 -54.87
C ALA A 7 45.57 5.46 -55.27
N GLY A 8 45.25 6.76 -55.02
CA GLY A 8 44.16 7.56 -55.65
C GLY A 8 44.62 8.20 -56.99
N PRO A 9 44.23 9.43 -57.41
CA PRO A 9 43.07 10.32 -57.10
C PRO A 9 42.40 11.06 -58.32
N THR A 10 41.23 11.72 -58.11
CA THR A 10 40.64 12.96 -58.77
C THR A 10 40.34 12.98 -60.31
N PRO A 11 39.48 13.88 -60.91
CA PRO A 11 39.10 15.27 -60.52
C PRO A 11 37.63 15.75 -60.78
N ARG A 12 37.36 17.01 -60.35
CA ARG A 12 36.19 17.89 -60.60
C ARG A 12 36.02 18.31 -62.09
N PRO A 13 34.86 18.92 -62.43
CA PRO A 13 34.91 20.32 -62.85
C PRO A 13 33.83 21.23 -62.22
N ALA A 14 34.01 22.53 -62.45
CA ALA A 14 33.40 23.68 -61.78
C ALA A 14 32.46 24.49 -62.71
N THR A 15 31.99 25.63 -62.17
CA THR A 15 31.28 26.80 -62.78
C THR A 15 29.74 26.77 -62.63
N ALA A 16 29.00 27.86 -62.31
CA ALA A 16 29.28 29.29 -62.35
C ALA A 16 28.45 30.12 -61.32
N SER A 17 28.78 31.41 -61.29
CA SER A 17 28.60 32.44 -60.25
C SER A 17 27.26 33.22 -60.20
N THR A 18 26.95 33.73 -58.98
CA THR A 18 26.35 35.06 -58.60
C THR A 18 24.88 35.40 -58.96
N PRO A 19 24.17 36.32 -58.24
CA PRO A 19 24.68 37.38 -57.36
C PRO A 19 24.01 37.57 -55.97
N ARG A 20 24.84 38.20 -55.14
CA ARG A 20 24.62 38.81 -53.83
C ARG A 20 23.54 39.90 -53.89
N THR A 21 22.55 39.85 -53.01
CA THR A 21 21.81 41.04 -52.57
C THR A 21 21.92 41.16 -51.05
N ASN A 22 22.56 42.25 -50.62
CA ASN A 22 22.62 42.67 -49.23
C ASN A 22 21.23 43.16 -48.80
N ARG A 23 20.63 42.52 -47.80
CA ARG A 23 19.63 43.16 -46.93
C ARG A 23 20.03 42.95 -45.47
N PRO A 24 19.90 43.97 -44.59
CA PRO A 24 20.26 43.86 -43.20
C PRO A 24 19.33 42.87 -42.49
N ARG A 25 19.90 41.98 -41.68
CA ARG A 25 19.16 41.17 -40.71
C ARG A 25 18.58 42.11 -39.66
N THR A 26 17.25 42.22 -39.61
CA THR A 26 16.55 42.73 -38.43
C THR A 26 16.53 41.64 -37.36
N LEU A 27 16.76 42.04 -36.11
CA LEU A 27 16.81 41.17 -34.93
C LEU A 27 15.45 40.56 -34.56
N ASP A 28 14.36 40.93 -35.23
CA ASP A 28 13.00 40.39 -35.00
C ASP A 28 12.76 39.02 -35.67
N GLY A 29 13.61 38.58 -36.59
CA GLY A 29 13.44 37.30 -37.31
C GLY A 29 14.02 36.07 -36.61
N LEU A 30 14.74 36.24 -35.49
CA LEU A 30 15.41 35.15 -34.77
C LEU A 30 14.71 34.77 -33.44
N GLN A 31 13.64 35.47 -33.06
CA GLN A 31 12.82 35.12 -31.90
C GLN A 31 11.58 34.27 -32.23
N SER A 32 11.16 34.16 -33.49
CA SER A 32 9.89 33.46 -33.83
C SER A 32 10.02 31.98 -34.18
N THR A 33 11.23 31.44 -34.38
CA THR A 33 11.44 30.03 -34.78
C THR A 33 12.06 29.15 -33.70
N LEU A 34 12.81 29.72 -32.75
CA LEU A 34 13.34 28.98 -31.59
C LEU A 34 12.36 28.93 -30.42
N GLY A 35 11.48 29.92 -30.27
CA GLY A 35 10.40 29.91 -29.29
C GLY A 35 9.41 28.77 -29.55
N ASN A 36 8.94 28.61 -30.79
CA ASN A 36 7.90 27.61 -31.08
C ASN A 36 8.41 26.15 -31.01
N ALA A 37 9.67 25.87 -31.40
CA ALA A 37 10.19 24.50 -31.30
C ALA A 37 10.46 24.06 -29.85
N ALA A 38 10.95 24.98 -29.01
CA ALA A 38 11.20 24.70 -27.59
C ALA A 38 9.90 24.70 -26.75
N THR A 39 8.93 25.57 -27.08
CA THR A 39 7.62 25.58 -26.40
C THR A 39 6.75 24.38 -26.80
N THR A 40 6.90 23.83 -28.01
CA THR A 40 6.21 22.59 -28.41
C THR A 40 6.79 21.35 -27.71
N GLN A 41 8.08 21.39 -27.33
CA GLN A 41 8.73 20.30 -26.57
C GLN A 41 8.54 20.38 -25.04
N LEU A 42 8.06 21.52 -24.51
CA LEU A 42 7.84 21.69 -23.07
C LEU A 42 6.37 21.53 -22.64
N ILE A 43 5.44 21.37 -23.59
CA ILE A 43 4.02 21.05 -23.33
C ILE A 43 3.49 20.11 -24.41
N THR A 44 4.19 19.02 -24.68
CA THR A 44 3.54 17.84 -25.25
C THR A 44 3.48 16.82 -24.13
N VAL A 45 2.37 16.86 -23.37
CA VAL A 45 1.89 15.63 -22.71
C VAL A 45 1.92 14.58 -23.82
N SER A 46 2.76 13.56 -23.67
CA SER A 46 3.04 12.61 -24.74
C SER A 46 1.79 11.76 -24.93
N ARG A 47 0.85 12.28 -25.72
CA ARG A 47 -0.45 11.63 -25.94
C ARG A 47 -0.18 10.29 -26.59
N MET A 48 -0.66 9.24 -25.93
CA MET A 48 -0.65 7.88 -26.45
C MET A 48 -1.20 7.86 -27.88
N MET A 49 -0.55 7.12 -28.77
CA MET A 49 -0.93 7.09 -30.19
C MET A 49 -2.40 6.70 -30.39
N THR A 50 -3.03 7.27 -31.42
CA THR A 50 -4.41 6.92 -31.79
C THR A 50 -4.47 5.55 -32.48
N PRO A 51 -5.65 4.90 -32.57
CA PRO A 51 -5.81 3.66 -33.30
C PRO A 51 -5.33 3.73 -34.75
N GLU A 52 -5.56 4.85 -35.43
CA GLU A 52 -5.12 5.09 -36.81
C GLU A 52 -3.61 5.16 -36.90
N ALA A 53 -2.98 5.94 -36.01
CA ALA A 53 -1.52 6.06 -35.95
C ALA A 53 -0.85 4.71 -35.60
N PHE A 54 -1.47 3.92 -34.72
CA PHE A 54 -1.00 2.56 -34.43
C PHE A 54 -1.12 1.64 -35.64
N LYS A 55 -2.26 1.68 -36.36
CA LYS A 55 -2.47 0.88 -37.58
C LYS A 55 -1.48 1.25 -38.68
N GLU A 56 -1.18 2.53 -38.83
CA GLU A 56 -0.18 3.05 -39.78
C GLU A 56 1.23 2.59 -39.42
N SER A 57 1.66 2.83 -38.17
CA SER A 57 3.00 2.44 -37.68
C SER A 57 3.23 0.93 -37.67
N THR A 58 2.17 0.12 -37.67
CA THR A 58 2.22 -1.34 -37.74
C THR A 58 1.69 -1.91 -39.06
N SER A 59 1.62 -1.09 -40.11
CA SER A 59 1.13 -1.49 -41.43
C SER A 59 2.07 -2.50 -42.10
N THR A 60 1.49 -3.57 -42.65
CA THR A 60 2.24 -4.60 -43.39
C THR A 60 1.41 -5.14 -44.55
N ARG A 61 2.05 -5.85 -45.50
CA ARG A 61 1.36 -6.53 -46.61
C ARG A 61 0.42 -7.66 -46.16
N THR A 62 0.55 -8.16 -44.93
CA THR A 62 -0.24 -9.27 -44.41
C THR A 62 -1.55 -8.75 -43.77
N PRO A 63 -2.72 -9.34 -44.07
CA PRO A 63 -4.00 -8.90 -43.51
C PRO A 63 -4.00 -8.85 -41.97
N ARG A 64 -4.45 -7.73 -41.38
CA ARG A 64 -4.56 -7.58 -39.91
C ARG A 64 -5.62 -8.51 -39.31
N GLY A 65 -6.76 -8.69 -39.99
CA GLY A 65 -7.95 -9.37 -39.46
C GLY A 65 -7.80 -10.85 -39.08
N ARG A 66 -6.64 -11.48 -39.36
CA ARG A 66 -6.31 -12.86 -38.94
C ARG A 66 -5.13 -12.93 -37.96
N SER A 67 -4.70 -11.80 -37.42
CA SER A 67 -3.52 -11.68 -36.57
C SER A 67 -3.92 -11.29 -35.15
N GLU A 68 -3.15 -11.78 -34.17
CA GLU A 68 -3.25 -11.40 -32.75
C GLU A 68 -3.15 -9.88 -32.51
N ILE A 69 -2.62 -9.11 -33.48
CA ILE A 69 -2.58 -7.64 -33.40
C ILE A 69 -3.97 -7.01 -33.26
N THR A 70 -5.03 -7.72 -33.69
CA THR A 70 -6.42 -7.25 -33.53
C THR A 70 -6.86 -7.13 -32.07
N LYS A 71 -6.22 -7.87 -31.15
CA LYS A 71 -6.44 -7.69 -29.71
C LYS A 71 -5.87 -6.36 -29.22
N VAL A 72 -4.71 -5.96 -29.74
CA VAL A 72 -4.11 -4.65 -29.45
C VAL A 72 -4.98 -3.54 -30.04
N ASP A 73 -5.45 -3.70 -31.29
CA ASP A 73 -6.38 -2.74 -31.93
C ASP A 73 -7.62 -2.52 -31.05
N ARG A 74 -8.26 -3.61 -30.58
CA ARG A 74 -9.46 -3.54 -29.74
C ARG A 74 -9.20 -2.88 -28.38
N ALA A 75 -8.09 -3.23 -27.72
CA ALA A 75 -7.75 -2.65 -26.43
C ALA A 75 -7.49 -1.14 -26.55
N LEU A 76 -6.78 -0.73 -27.61
CA LEU A 76 -6.52 0.68 -27.90
C LEU A 76 -7.80 1.45 -28.23
N ASP A 77 -8.67 0.88 -29.06
CA ASP A 77 -9.99 1.45 -29.37
C ASP A 77 -10.83 1.63 -28.10
N ALA A 78 -10.85 0.62 -27.21
CA ALA A 78 -11.57 0.68 -25.94
C ALA A 78 -11.03 1.79 -25.01
N PHE A 79 -9.70 1.94 -24.91
CA PHE A 79 -9.10 3.01 -24.13
C PHE A 79 -9.50 4.41 -24.62
N GLN A 80 -9.55 4.63 -25.92
CA GLN A 80 -9.94 5.93 -26.50
C GLN A 80 -11.41 6.30 -26.23
N GLN A 81 -12.25 5.32 -25.90
CA GLN A 81 -13.65 5.54 -25.54
C GLN A 81 -13.83 5.88 -24.06
N VAL A 82 -12.80 5.73 -23.23
CA VAL A 82 -12.88 6.06 -21.80
C VAL A 82 -12.72 7.57 -21.60
N PRO A 83 -13.70 8.24 -20.94
CA PRO A 83 -13.60 9.67 -20.61
C PRO A 83 -12.32 10.02 -19.85
N GLU A 84 -11.74 11.20 -20.12
CA GLU A 84 -10.49 11.65 -19.51
C GLU A 84 -10.60 11.82 -17.99
N ASP A 85 -11.77 12.21 -17.49
CA ASP A 85 -12.04 12.39 -16.06
C ASP A 85 -12.23 11.07 -15.29
N ASN A 86 -12.48 9.95 -16.00
CA ASN A 86 -12.60 8.64 -15.37
C ASN A 86 -11.24 7.93 -15.24
N GLN A 87 -10.39 8.47 -14.38
CA GLN A 87 -9.02 8.01 -14.13
C GLN A 87 -8.95 6.51 -13.82
N ARG A 88 -9.92 5.98 -13.08
CA ARG A 88 -10.00 4.56 -12.73
C ARG A 88 -10.26 3.67 -13.94
N ALA A 89 -11.28 3.98 -14.75
CA ALA A 89 -11.55 3.22 -15.96
C ALA A 89 -10.37 3.30 -16.96
N ARG A 90 -9.66 4.44 -16.98
CA ARG A 90 -8.44 4.60 -17.79
C ARG A 90 -7.32 3.69 -17.31
N LEU A 91 -7.12 3.52 -15.99
CA LEU A 91 -6.14 2.55 -15.47
C LEU A 91 -6.41 1.14 -16.02
N PHE A 92 -7.66 0.67 -15.91
CA PHE A 92 -8.03 -0.67 -16.41
C PHE A 92 -7.84 -0.78 -17.92
N ALA A 93 -8.26 0.22 -18.69
CA ALA A 93 -8.11 0.20 -20.14
C ALA A 93 -6.63 0.25 -20.59
N LEU A 94 -5.78 1.04 -19.90
CA LEU A 94 -4.34 1.05 -20.14
C LEU A 94 -3.70 -0.30 -19.84
N ARG A 95 -4.11 -0.98 -18.76
CA ARG A 95 -3.66 -2.34 -18.45
C ARG A 95 -4.01 -3.32 -19.56
N GLU A 96 -5.22 -3.25 -20.10
CA GLU A 96 -5.62 -4.10 -21.23
C GLU A 96 -4.77 -3.83 -22.48
N VAL A 97 -4.41 -2.57 -22.75
CA VAL A 97 -3.49 -2.22 -23.84
C VAL A 97 -2.10 -2.84 -23.60
N ILE A 98 -1.52 -2.67 -22.41
CA ILE A 98 -0.20 -3.21 -22.04
C ILE A 98 -0.20 -4.74 -22.15
N ASN A 99 -1.22 -5.40 -21.61
CA ASN A 99 -1.36 -6.86 -21.66
C ASN A 99 -1.50 -7.37 -23.09
N ALA A 100 -2.31 -6.71 -23.93
CA ALA A 100 -2.47 -7.07 -25.33
C ALA A 100 -1.15 -6.90 -26.10
N CYS A 101 -0.40 -5.81 -25.84
CA CYS A 101 0.91 -5.57 -26.42
C CYS A 101 1.91 -6.67 -26.02
N SER A 102 2.01 -6.98 -24.72
CA SER A 102 2.89 -8.02 -24.18
C SER A 102 2.56 -9.40 -24.73
N ALA A 103 1.28 -9.76 -24.80
CA ALA A 103 0.83 -11.03 -25.40
C ALA A 103 1.20 -11.13 -26.89
N TYR A 104 1.10 -10.02 -27.64
CA TYR A 104 1.48 -9.99 -29.04
C TYR A 104 2.99 -10.17 -29.24
N THR A 105 3.83 -9.46 -28.47
CA THR A 105 5.29 -9.58 -28.56
C THR A 105 5.77 -10.96 -28.15
N ALA A 106 5.20 -11.54 -27.07
CA ALA A 106 5.48 -12.91 -26.64
C ALA A 106 5.09 -13.96 -27.70
N HIS A 107 4.02 -13.74 -28.45
CA HIS A 107 3.61 -14.60 -29.56
C HIS A 107 4.53 -14.48 -30.80
N LYS A 108 5.45 -13.49 -30.83
CA LYS A 108 6.41 -13.25 -31.92
C LYS A 108 7.86 -13.22 -31.40
N PRO A 109 8.37 -14.32 -30.81
CA PRO A 109 9.69 -14.32 -30.14
C PRO A 109 10.87 -14.16 -31.11
N ALA A 110 10.72 -14.54 -32.37
CA ALA A 110 11.72 -14.32 -33.43
C ALA A 110 11.68 -12.89 -34.02
N GLY A 111 10.93 -11.99 -33.37
CA GLY A 111 10.58 -10.68 -33.92
C GLY A 111 9.44 -10.77 -34.95
N GLY A 112 9.03 -9.60 -35.41
CA GLY A 112 7.97 -9.46 -36.41
C GLY A 112 7.81 -8.01 -36.83
N VAL A 113 7.29 -7.79 -38.04
CA VAL A 113 7.21 -6.45 -38.66
C VAL A 113 6.41 -5.44 -37.81
N ARG A 114 5.57 -5.90 -36.87
CA ARG A 114 4.76 -5.04 -36.00
C ARG A 114 5.26 -4.96 -34.54
N VAL A 115 6.33 -5.68 -34.20
CA VAL A 115 6.82 -5.78 -32.81
C VAL A 115 7.26 -4.41 -32.30
N ALA A 116 8.10 -3.69 -33.06
CA ALA A 116 8.59 -2.37 -32.66
C ALA A 116 7.46 -1.35 -32.40
N GLY A 117 6.43 -1.31 -33.25
CA GLY A 117 5.27 -0.44 -33.03
C GLY A 117 4.42 -0.86 -31.82
N THR A 118 4.34 -2.16 -31.54
CA THR A 118 3.64 -2.70 -30.36
C THR A 118 4.39 -2.38 -29.07
N GLU A 119 5.72 -2.49 -29.08
CA GLU A 119 6.58 -2.11 -27.95
C GLU A 119 6.50 -0.60 -27.69
N ALA A 120 6.52 0.22 -28.74
CA ALA A 120 6.34 1.66 -28.61
C ALA A 120 4.97 2.03 -28.00
N LEU A 121 3.88 1.37 -28.44
CA LEU A 121 2.56 1.56 -27.83
C LEU A 121 2.55 1.13 -26.36
N SER A 122 3.16 -0.01 -26.03
CA SER A 122 3.27 -0.48 -24.64
C SER A 122 3.99 0.53 -23.75
N GLN A 123 5.09 1.13 -24.23
CA GLN A 123 5.82 2.17 -23.50
C GLN A 123 4.99 3.44 -23.32
N GLN A 124 4.24 3.85 -24.35
CA GLN A 124 3.33 5.00 -24.23
C GLN A 124 2.18 4.73 -23.26
N ALA A 125 1.63 3.52 -23.24
CA ALA A 125 0.58 3.14 -22.30
C ALA A 125 1.09 3.12 -20.86
N GLU A 126 2.31 2.62 -20.63
CA GLU A 126 2.97 2.70 -19.31
C GLU A 126 3.22 4.15 -18.89
N GLN A 127 3.68 5.01 -19.81
CA GLN A 127 3.86 6.42 -19.52
C GLN A 127 2.53 7.11 -19.18
N ALA A 128 1.48 6.88 -19.97
CA ALA A 128 0.14 7.41 -19.72
C ALA A 128 -0.44 6.92 -18.38
N ARG A 129 -0.06 5.71 -17.93
CA ARG A 129 -0.46 5.15 -16.63
C ARG A 129 0.18 5.93 -15.47
N LEU A 130 1.42 6.37 -15.62
CA LEU A 130 2.13 7.20 -14.62
C LEU A 130 1.61 8.64 -14.57
N GLU A 131 0.94 9.11 -15.63
CA GLU A 131 0.32 10.44 -15.71
C GLU A 131 -1.09 10.50 -15.09
N LEU A 132 -1.67 9.35 -14.70
CA LEU A 132 -2.95 9.31 -14.01
C LEU A 132 -2.86 9.98 -12.63
N ASP A 133 -3.99 10.48 -12.13
CA ASP A 133 -4.08 10.86 -10.73
C ASP A 133 -4.14 9.60 -9.84
N LEU A 134 -2.97 9.02 -9.57
CA LEU A 134 -2.80 7.75 -8.87
C LEU A 134 -3.46 7.73 -7.48
N GLU A 135 -3.54 8.88 -6.80
CA GLU A 135 -4.27 8.97 -5.53
C GLU A 135 -5.78 8.77 -5.74
N SER A 136 -6.38 9.47 -6.70
CA SER A 136 -7.80 9.30 -7.02
C SER A 136 -8.09 7.87 -7.49
N VAL A 137 -7.17 7.27 -8.26
CA VAL A 137 -7.30 5.88 -8.70
C VAL A 137 -7.25 4.91 -7.53
N TYR A 138 -6.28 5.08 -6.61
CA TYR A 138 -6.17 4.24 -5.42
C TYR A 138 -7.43 4.32 -4.56
N ARG A 139 -7.94 5.53 -4.28
CA ARG A 139 -9.21 5.73 -3.54
C ARG A 139 -10.38 5.02 -4.22
N GLY A 140 -10.48 5.15 -5.55
CA GLY A 140 -11.53 4.47 -6.33
C GLY A 140 -11.42 2.95 -6.30
N LEU A 141 -10.20 2.39 -6.27
CA LEU A 141 -9.98 0.95 -6.11
C LEU A 141 -10.37 0.46 -4.71
N LEU A 142 -10.09 1.24 -3.66
CA LEU A 142 -10.58 0.88 -2.31
C LEU A 142 -12.11 0.85 -2.25
N THR A 143 -12.79 1.82 -2.88
CA THR A 143 -14.27 1.81 -2.97
C THR A 143 -14.79 0.58 -3.73
N ASP A 144 -14.11 0.13 -4.79
CA ASP A 144 -14.50 -1.10 -5.48
C ASP A 144 -14.31 -2.34 -4.60
N ILE A 145 -13.21 -2.40 -3.84
CA ILE A 145 -12.99 -3.48 -2.87
C ILE A 145 -14.09 -3.46 -1.80
N ASP A 146 -14.46 -2.28 -1.29
CA ASP A 146 -15.52 -2.13 -0.30
C ASP A 146 -16.87 -2.67 -0.81
N HIS A 147 -17.23 -2.35 -2.06
CA HIS A 147 -18.43 -2.91 -2.70
C HIS A 147 -18.32 -4.41 -2.94
N GLN A 148 -17.19 -4.90 -3.45
CA GLN A 148 -16.96 -6.33 -3.67
C GLN A 148 -17.11 -7.13 -2.37
N LEU A 149 -16.57 -6.64 -1.25
CA LEU A 149 -16.72 -7.29 0.06
C LEU A 149 -18.18 -7.35 0.52
N ALA A 150 -18.92 -6.24 0.35
CA ALA A 150 -20.33 -6.17 0.71
C ALA A 150 -21.20 -7.13 -0.13
N GLU A 151 -20.81 -7.35 -1.39
CA GLU A 151 -21.46 -8.30 -2.30
C GLU A 151 -20.93 -9.75 -2.17
N GLY A 152 -19.93 -9.98 -1.31
CA GLY A 152 -19.29 -11.30 -1.15
C GLY A 152 -18.48 -11.76 -2.36
N LEU A 153 -18.02 -10.83 -3.19
CA LEU A 153 -17.19 -11.07 -4.37
C LEU A 153 -15.69 -11.13 -4.01
N SER A 154 -14.92 -11.78 -4.87
CA SER A 154 -13.46 -11.81 -4.75
C SER A 154 -12.87 -10.41 -4.93
N THR A 155 -11.94 -10.03 -4.05
CA THR A 155 -11.24 -8.75 -4.07
C THR A 155 -9.80 -8.86 -4.57
N ILE A 156 -9.32 -10.07 -4.90
CA ILE A 156 -7.89 -10.37 -5.13
C ILE A 156 -7.29 -9.47 -6.22
N ASP A 157 -7.90 -9.43 -7.40
CA ASP A 157 -7.39 -8.65 -8.53
C ASP A 157 -7.40 -7.14 -8.24
N THR A 158 -8.46 -6.64 -7.60
CA THR A 158 -8.58 -5.22 -7.24
C THR A 158 -7.59 -4.82 -6.15
N THR A 159 -7.34 -5.72 -5.18
CA THR A 159 -6.36 -5.61 -4.10
C THR A 159 -4.94 -5.51 -4.66
N GLU A 160 -4.58 -6.40 -5.59
CA GLU A 160 -3.29 -6.37 -6.26
C GLU A 160 -3.10 -5.06 -7.03
N GLN A 161 -4.13 -4.59 -7.73
CA GLN A 161 -4.10 -3.29 -8.39
C GLN A 161 -3.97 -2.11 -7.44
N ALA A 162 -4.68 -2.12 -6.31
CA ALA A 162 -4.58 -1.08 -5.30
C ALA A 162 -3.15 -1.02 -4.74
N HIS A 163 -2.56 -2.18 -4.45
CA HIS A 163 -1.18 -2.28 -4.00
C HIS A 163 -0.19 -1.68 -5.01
N HIS A 164 -0.28 -2.10 -6.28
CA HIS A 164 0.60 -1.58 -7.34
C HIS A 164 0.40 -0.10 -7.59
N THR A 165 -0.84 0.39 -7.58
CA THR A 165 -1.14 1.82 -7.73
C THR A 165 -0.52 2.60 -6.59
N ALA A 166 -0.67 2.14 -5.34
CA ALA A 166 -0.08 2.78 -4.18
C ALA A 166 1.45 2.84 -4.24
N GLN A 167 2.12 1.84 -4.84
CA GLN A 167 3.58 1.79 -5.02
C GLN A 167 4.12 2.79 -6.06
N LEU A 168 3.24 3.39 -6.86
CA LEU A 168 3.60 4.39 -7.86
C LEU A 168 3.34 5.83 -7.40
N ILE A 169 2.67 6.02 -6.26
CA ILE A 169 2.37 7.36 -5.73
C ILE A 169 3.67 7.99 -5.18
N PRO A 170 4.04 9.22 -5.60
CA PRO A 170 5.22 9.89 -5.03
C PRO A 170 5.14 9.99 -3.51
N ALA A 171 6.26 9.77 -2.81
CA ALA A 171 6.29 9.63 -1.35
C ALA A 171 5.60 10.78 -0.58
N GLU A 172 5.78 12.04 -1.01
CA GLU A 172 5.12 13.21 -0.40
C GLU A 172 3.58 13.14 -0.53
N ARG A 173 3.07 12.79 -1.72
CA ARG A 173 1.64 12.60 -1.95
C ARG A 173 1.12 11.40 -1.17
N PHE A 174 1.89 10.32 -1.07
CA PHE A 174 1.53 9.16 -0.28
C PHE A 174 1.39 9.49 1.20
N HIS A 175 2.34 10.25 1.78
CA HIS A 175 2.25 10.67 3.18
C HIS A 175 1.00 11.51 3.42
N THR A 176 0.72 12.48 2.55
CA THR A 176 -0.49 13.33 2.63
C THR A 176 -1.76 12.48 2.57
N MET A 177 -1.83 11.54 1.62
CA MET A 177 -2.94 10.61 1.47
C MET A 177 -3.14 9.77 2.74
N MET A 178 -2.07 9.21 3.31
CA MET A 178 -2.13 8.40 4.54
C MET A 178 -2.50 9.22 5.77
N SER A 179 -2.01 10.46 5.90
CA SER A 179 -2.48 11.38 6.94
C SER A 179 -3.98 11.66 6.82
N GLY A 180 -4.52 11.73 5.60
CA GLY A 180 -5.96 11.80 5.37
C GLY A 180 -6.73 10.60 5.93
N TYR A 181 -6.21 9.37 5.78
CA TYR A 181 -6.82 8.18 6.37
C TYR A 181 -6.70 8.13 7.91
N VAL A 182 -5.60 8.62 8.48
CA VAL A 182 -5.49 8.80 9.95
C VAL A 182 -6.55 9.77 10.46
N GLN A 183 -6.76 10.89 9.77
CA GLN A 183 -7.83 11.84 10.11
C GLN A 183 -9.21 11.21 9.94
N GLN A 184 -9.43 10.41 8.89
CA GLN A 184 -10.67 9.68 8.68
C GLN A 184 -10.96 8.69 9.81
N LEU A 185 -9.97 7.94 10.28
CA LEU A 185 -10.11 7.07 11.46
C LEU A 185 -10.55 7.88 12.68
N GLY A 186 -9.91 9.02 12.94
CA GLY A 186 -10.29 9.90 14.05
C GLY A 186 -11.69 10.49 13.92
N ALA A 187 -12.14 10.78 12.70
CA ALA A 187 -13.47 11.30 12.43
C ALA A 187 -14.59 10.29 12.74
N LEU A 188 -14.32 8.98 12.62
CA LEU A 188 -15.29 7.94 12.98
C LEU A 188 -15.76 8.05 14.44
N ARG A 189 -14.95 8.62 15.34
CA ARG A 189 -15.34 8.89 16.74
C ARG A 189 -16.61 9.74 16.86
N GLY A 190 -16.87 10.61 15.89
CA GLY A 190 -18.04 11.47 15.82
C GLY A 190 -19.31 10.78 15.34
N ASP A 191 -19.23 9.51 14.90
CA ASP A 191 -20.39 8.75 14.47
C ASP A 191 -21.27 8.36 15.68
N ALA A 192 -22.53 8.77 15.64
CA ALA A 192 -23.52 8.50 16.69
C ALA A 192 -23.93 7.02 16.74
N THR A 193 -23.74 6.26 15.66
CA THR A 193 -24.08 4.84 15.55
C THR A 193 -22.95 3.92 16.03
N MET A 194 -21.75 4.47 16.27
CA MET A 194 -20.60 3.75 16.79
C MET A 194 -20.81 3.34 18.25
N ALA A 195 -20.46 2.09 18.59
CA ALA A 195 -20.44 1.61 19.96
C ALA A 195 -19.49 2.45 20.83
N ASP A 196 -19.88 2.73 22.07
CA ASP A 196 -19.10 3.56 22.99
C ASP A 196 -17.68 3.03 23.21
N GLU A 197 -17.53 1.71 23.27
CA GLU A 197 -16.21 1.08 23.44
C GLU A 197 -15.33 1.31 22.19
N THR A 198 -15.87 1.15 20.98
CA THR A 198 -15.14 1.47 19.74
C THR A 198 -14.76 2.94 19.69
N ARG A 199 -15.65 3.85 20.13
CA ARG A 199 -15.38 5.28 20.22
C ARG A 199 -14.23 5.56 21.20
N ALA A 200 -14.20 4.87 22.34
CA ALA A 200 -13.15 5.01 23.34
C ALA A 200 -11.80 4.49 22.81
N VAL A 201 -11.78 3.36 22.12
CA VAL A 201 -10.60 2.81 21.44
C VAL A 201 -10.05 3.80 20.42
N ILE A 202 -10.90 4.36 19.55
CA ILE A 202 -10.47 5.39 18.59
C ILE A 202 -9.91 6.60 19.33
N GLY A 203 -10.57 7.05 20.41
CA GLY A 203 -10.06 8.13 21.26
C GLY A 203 -8.64 7.85 21.80
N GLU A 204 -8.40 6.64 22.30
CA GLU A 204 -7.09 6.21 22.81
C GLU A 204 -6.02 6.20 21.71
N VAL A 205 -6.28 5.55 20.58
CA VAL A 205 -5.27 5.43 19.50
C VAL A 205 -5.01 6.77 18.81
N MET A 206 -6.00 7.67 18.76
CA MET A 206 -5.79 9.01 18.22
C MET A 206 -4.96 9.90 19.15
N ALA A 207 -4.96 9.64 20.46
CA ALA A 207 -4.14 10.39 21.41
C ALA A 207 -2.63 10.19 21.20
N VAL A 208 -2.23 9.05 20.61
CA VAL A 208 -0.81 8.72 20.35
C VAL A 208 -0.33 9.08 18.94
N VAL A 209 -1.22 9.56 18.05
CA VAL A 209 -0.85 9.99 16.69
C VAL A 209 0.31 10.99 16.66
N PRO A 210 0.38 12.03 17.54
CA PRO A 210 1.50 12.96 17.55
C PRO A 210 2.88 12.33 17.81
N MET A 211 2.93 11.10 18.33
CA MET A 211 4.17 10.36 18.60
C MET A 211 4.73 9.64 17.36
N VAL A 212 3.90 9.48 16.32
CA VAL A 212 4.29 8.83 15.05
C VAL A 212 4.91 9.88 14.13
N LYS A 213 6.24 9.94 14.14
CA LYS A 213 7.00 10.96 13.38
C LYS A 213 7.24 10.59 11.91
N VAL A 214 7.12 9.30 11.55
CA VAL A 214 7.43 8.82 10.19
C VAL A 214 6.35 7.88 9.69
N LEU A 215 5.71 8.24 8.57
CA LEU A 215 4.92 7.30 7.75
C LEU A 215 5.85 6.78 6.65
N GLN A 216 6.38 5.56 6.75
CA GLN A 216 7.30 5.05 5.73
C GLN A 216 6.55 4.47 4.54
N TYR A 217 7.01 4.86 3.35
CA TYR A 217 6.59 4.30 2.07
C TYR A 217 7.06 2.84 1.92
N PRO A 218 6.22 1.90 1.45
CA PRO A 218 6.56 0.48 1.40
C PRO A 218 7.41 0.12 0.17
N TRP A 219 8.58 0.74 -0.02
CA TRP A 219 9.55 0.30 -1.03
C TRP A 219 10.47 -0.80 -0.53
N THR A 220 10.83 -0.79 0.76
CA THR A 220 11.70 -1.79 1.38
C THR A 220 11.33 -2.04 2.84
N GLY A 221 10.43 -2.98 3.12
CA GLY A 221 10.14 -3.40 4.49
C GLY A 221 8.79 -4.07 4.67
N ARG A 222 8.65 -4.82 5.76
CA ARG A 222 7.34 -5.33 6.20
C ARG A 222 6.51 -4.15 6.76
N PRO A 223 5.18 -4.13 6.52
CA PRO A 223 4.27 -3.25 7.26
C PRO A 223 4.44 -3.44 8.77
N GLY A 224 4.16 -2.39 9.54
CA GLY A 224 4.26 -2.44 10.99
C GLY A 224 4.80 -1.16 11.64
N MET A 225 4.63 -1.07 12.94
CA MET A 225 5.17 -0.04 13.81
C MET A 225 6.59 -0.37 14.28
N LYS A 226 7.44 0.65 14.39
CA LYS A 226 8.80 0.55 14.94
C LYS A 226 9.06 1.66 15.94
N LEU A 227 9.64 1.30 17.08
CA LEU A 227 10.20 2.26 18.04
C LEU A 227 11.61 2.67 17.61
N ASN A 228 11.80 3.92 17.22
CA ASN A 228 13.13 4.46 16.98
C ASN A 228 13.77 4.75 18.34
N PRO A 229 15.06 4.41 18.53
CA PRO A 229 15.78 4.85 19.71
C PRO A 229 15.74 6.39 19.77
N PRO A 230 15.62 6.97 20.97
CA PRO A 230 15.67 8.42 21.12
C PRO A 230 17.01 8.95 20.59
N GLU A 231 16.96 10.03 19.82
CA GLU A 231 18.15 10.85 19.57
C GLU A 231 18.50 11.62 20.85
N GLU A 232 19.75 12.10 20.96
CA GLU A 232 20.22 12.75 22.19
C GLU A 232 19.36 13.97 22.55
N GLY A 233 18.63 13.90 23.67
CA GLY A 233 17.73 14.94 24.14
C GLY A 233 16.31 14.91 23.55
N GLU A 234 15.95 13.89 22.75
CA GLU A 234 14.59 13.71 22.22
C GLU A 234 13.84 12.55 22.89
N ASP A 235 12.52 12.65 22.92
CA ASP A 235 11.65 11.53 23.26
C ASP A 235 11.70 10.44 22.17
N PRO A 236 11.53 9.16 22.55
CA PRO A 236 11.46 8.06 21.59
C PRO A 236 10.33 8.30 20.58
N SER A 237 10.60 8.03 19.32
CA SER A 237 9.66 8.26 18.22
C SER A 237 9.23 6.97 17.54
N TYR A 238 8.05 7.02 16.91
CA TYR A 238 7.49 5.86 16.23
C TYR A 238 7.51 6.06 14.71
N ALA A 239 7.89 5.01 13.99
CA ALA A 239 7.80 4.93 12.54
C ALA A 239 6.76 3.87 12.14
N PHE A 240 5.78 4.27 11.35
CA PHE A 240 4.71 3.44 10.86
C PHE A 240 4.92 3.11 9.37
N ASN A 241 5.07 1.83 9.06
CA ASN A 241 5.12 1.32 7.69
C ASN A 241 3.72 0.87 7.28
N VAL A 242 3.06 1.62 6.40
CA VAL A 242 1.67 1.33 6.03
C VAL A 242 1.57 0.16 5.05
N GLY A 243 0.75 -0.83 5.37
CA GLY A 243 0.34 -1.91 4.47
C GLY A 243 -0.70 -1.42 3.46
N THR A 244 -0.31 -1.21 2.21
CA THR A 244 -1.19 -0.69 1.14
C THR A 244 -1.95 -1.77 0.37
N GLN A 245 -1.72 -3.05 0.67
CA GLN A 245 -2.40 -4.16 0.02
C GLN A 245 -3.91 -4.10 0.27
N ALA A 246 -4.36 -3.64 1.45
CA ALA A 246 -5.77 -3.36 1.76
C ALA A 246 -6.80 -4.39 1.21
N PRO A 247 -6.63 -5.71 1.46
CA PRO A 247 -7.53 -6.75 0.93
C PRO A 247 -8.98 -6.63 1.38
N GLY A 248 -9.23 -5.87 2.45
CA GLY A 248 -10.55 -5.51 2.95
C GLY A 248 -10.93 -4.05 2.70
N GLY A 249 -10.32 -3.40 1.70
CA GLY A 249 -10.64 -2.04 1.26
C GLY A 249 -10.37 -0.95 2.29
N THR A 250 -11.23 0.07 2.33
CA THR A 250 -11.18 1.15 3.33
C THR A 250 -11.26 0.63 4.78
N PRO A 251 -12.20 -0.29 5.14
CA PRO A 251 -12.23 -0.91 6.46
C PRO A 251 -10.90 -1.52 6.88
N TYR A 252 -10.25 -2.27 5.99
CA TYR A 252 -8.93 -2.85 6.25
C TYR A 252 -7.88 -1.77 6.53
N LEU A 253 -7.81 -0.74 5.67
CA LEU A 253 -6.81 0.31 5.81
C LEU A 253 -6.97 1.07 7.14
N LEU A 254 -8.19 1.49 7.47
CA LEU A 254 -8.46 2.19 8.74
C LEU A 254 -8.22 1.28 9.95
N GLY A 255 -8.63 0.02 9.90
CA GLY A 255 -8.36 -0.94 10.96
C GLY A 255 -6.87 -1.28 11.08
N HIS A 256 -6.10 -1.26 9.99
CA HIS A 256 -4.65 -1.40 10.04
C HIS A 256 -3.99 -0.18 10.68
N ILE A 257 -4.43 1.04 10.39
CA ILE A 257 -3.97 2.23 11.11
C ILE A 257 -4.27 2.09 12.61
N ALA A 258 -5.49 1.66 12.98
CA ALA A 258 -5.87 1.44 14.37
C ALA A 258 -5.02 0.33 15.05
N HIS A 259 -4.71 -0.75 14.32
CA HIS A 259 -3.83 -1.83 14.78
C HIS A 259 -2.46 -1.27 15.20
N GLU A 260 -1.83 -0.50 14.31
CA GLU A 260 -0.48 -0.01 14.51
C GLU A 260 -0.41 1.08 15.59
N LEU A 261 -1.41 1.96 15.65
CA LEU A 261 -1.52 2.93 16.74
C LEU A 261 -1.83 2.27 18.09
N THR A 262 -2.49 1.10 18.10
CA THR A 262 -2.70 0.33 19.33
C THR A 262 -1.36 -0.18 19.89
N HIS A 263 -0.39 -0.57 19.05
CA HIS A 263 0.95 -0.89 19.56
C HIS A 263 1.59 0.29 20.29
N VAL A 264 1.46 1.51 19.76
CA VAL A 264 1.98 2.73 20.40
C VAL A 264 1.29 2.98 21.74
N ALA A 265 -0.05 2.93 21.77
CA ALA A 265 -0.84 3.12 22.98
C ALA A 265 -0.51 2.07 24.06
N ALA A 266 -0.35 0.81 23.67
CA ALA A 266 0.04 -0.27 24.56
C ALA A 266 1.48 -0.10 25.07
N ASN A 267 2.42 0.28 24.22
CA ASN A 267 3.79 0.55 24.64
C ASN A 267 3.87 1.69 25.66
N GLN A 268 3.15 2.79 25.41
CA GLN A 268 3.07 3.90 26.36
C GLN A 268 2.45 3.49 27.69
N ALA A 269 1.39 2.68 27.67
CA ALA A 269 0.75 2.20 28.89
C ALA A 269 1.69 1.28 29.69
N PHE A 270 2.17 0.20 29.06
CA PHE A 270 2.86 -0.88 29.74
C PHE A 270 4.34 -0.63 29.98
N GLY A 271 4.95 0.34 29.29
CA GLY A 271 6.38 0.61 29.40
C GLY A 271 7.21 -0.51 28.80
N SER A 272 6.69 -1.12 27.73
CA SER A 272 7.30 -2.28 27.10
C SER A 272 8.59 -1.94 26.35
N SER A 273 9.36 -2.97 26.07
CA SER A 273 10.56 -2.88 25.25
C SER A 273 10.26 -2.47 23.80
N PRO A 274 11.28 -2.25 22.95
CA PRO A 274 11.10 -2.12 21.50
C PRO A 274 10.36 -3.27 20.80
N ALA A 275 10.15 -4.42 21.47
CA ALA A 275 9.28 -5.49 20.98
C ALA A 275 7.79 -5.18 21.12
N MET A 276 7.43 -4.11 21.86
CA MET A 276 6.06 -3.65 22.10
C MET A 276 5.16 -4.75 22.68
N GLU A 277 5.72 -5.59 23.55
CA GLU A 277 4.95 -6.63 24.22
C GLU A 277 3.77 -6.02 24.99
N LEU A 278 2.62 -6.71 24.91
CA LEU A 278 1.34 -6.32 25.49
C LEU A 278 1.24 -6.77 26.95
N VAL A 279 2.31 -6.54 27.71
CA VAL A 279 2.51 -6.96 29.09
C VAL A 279 3.15 -5.81 29.84
N GLU A 280 2.66 -5.54 31.06
CA GLU A 280 3.24 -4.53 31.95
C GLU A 280 4.70 -4.84 32.27
N SER A 281 5.56 -3.82 32.20
CA SER A 281 6.96 -3.94 32.54
C SER A 281 7.12 -4.43 33.99
N GLY A 282 7.94 -5.47 34.17
CA GLY A 282 8.16 -6.10 35.47
C GLY A 282 7.17 -7.22 35.83
N ALA A 283 6.23 -7.57 34.94
CA ALA A 283 5.35 -8.73 35.17
C ALA A 283 6.16 -10.02 35.39
N SER A 284 5.69 -10.85 36.31
CA SER A 284 6.26 -12.17 36.54
C SER A 284 5.89 -13.13 35.42
N VAL A 285 6.71 -14.16 35.22
CA VAL A 285 6.46 -15.23 34.24
C VAL A 285 5.08 -15.90 34.46
N ALA A 286 4.64 -16.03 35.71
CA ALA A 286 3.33 -16.61 36.04
C ALA A 286 2.17 -15.69 35.62
N GLU A 287 2.30 -14.38 35.81
CA GLU A 287 1.31 -13.39 35.35
C GLU A 287 1.23 -13.37 33.83
N VAL A 288 2.37 -13.47 33.15
CA VAL A 288 2.43 -13.55 31.68
C VAL A 288 1.74 -14.80 31.15
N ALA A 289 2.02 -15.98 31.73
CA ALA A 289 1.37 -17.22 31.34
C ALA A 289 -0.16 -17.15 31.55
N ALA A 290 -0.62 -16.60 32.68
CA ALA A 290 -2.04 -16.44 32.97
C ALA A 290 -2.73 -15.51 31.96
N LEU A 291 -2.09 -14.37 31.64
CA LEU A 291 -2.58 -13.41 30.66
C LEU A 291 -2.66 -14.01 29.25
N ALA A 292 -1.60 -14.70 28.80
CA ALA A 292 -1.58 -15.35 27.50
C ALA A 292 -2.70 -16.41 27.39
N GLY A 293 -2.90 -17.21 28.44
CA GLY A 293 -3.96 -18.20 28.50
C GLY A 293 -5.37 -17.59 28.44
N GLU A 294 -5.60 -16.45 29.10
CA GLU A 294 -6.87 -15.72 29.03
C GLU A 294 -7.16 -15.17 27.64
N ARG A 295 -6.15 -14.54 27.02
CA ARG A 295 -6.25 -13.99 25.67
C ARG A 295 -6.49 -15.08 24.63
N LYS A 296 -5.80 -16.22 24.74
CA LYS A 296 -6.00 -17.37 23.86
C LYS A 296 -7.45 -17.86 23.92
N ARG A 297 -7.99 -18.09 25.13
CA ARG A 297 -9.41 -18.50 25.30
C ARG A 297 -10.36 -17.49 24.66
N THR A 298 -10.08 -16.20 24.80
CA THR A 298 -10.89 -15.15 24.16
C THR A 298 -10.87 -15.25 22.63
N LEU A 299 -9.69 -15.46 22.02
CA LEU A 299 -9.60 -15.62 20.57
C LEU A 299 -10.30 -16.91 20.09
N GLU A 300 -10.22 -17.99 20.85
CA GLU A 300 -10.94 -19.25 20.56
C GLU A 300 -12.46 -19.08 20.65
N GLU A 301 -12.95 -18.34 21.65
CA GLU A 301 -14.37 -17.99 21.77
C GLU A 301 -14.84 -17.15 20.59
N LEU A 302 -14.08 -16.12 20.20
CA LEU A 302 -14.37 -15.31 19.01
C LEU A 302 -14.38 -16.16 17.74
N ARG A 303 -13.40 -17.06 17.55
CA ARG A 303 -13.38 -17.97 16.41
C ARG A 303 -14.60 -18.89 16.39
N SER A 304 -15.01 -19.40 17.55
CA SER A 304 -16.22 -20.23 17.66
C SER A 304 -17.49 -19.46 17.33
N LEU A 305 -17.60 -18.19 17.73
CA LEU A 305 -18.73 -17.32 17.39
C LEU A 305 -18.73 -16.96 15.90
N LEU A 306 -17.56 -16.69 15.32
CA LEU A 306 -17.39 -16.40 13.91
C LEU A 306 -17.88 -17.58 13.04
N GLY A 307 -17.42 -18.80 13.34
CA GLY A 307 -17.81 -20.00 12.60
C GLY A 307 -19.28 -20.43 12.73
N ARG A 308 -20.06 -19.76 13.59
CA ARG A 308 -21.51 -19.96 13.73
C ARG A 308 -22.34 -18.83 13.08
N SER A 309 -21.70 -17.76 12.63
CA SER A 309 -22.38 -16.62 12.03
C SER A 309 -22.55 -16.82 10.53
N GLU A 310 -23.76 -16.55 10.05
CA GLU A 310 -24.09 -16.49 8.61
C GLU A 310 -24.20 -15.04 8.11
N GLU A 311 -24.01 -14.04 8.98
CA GLU A 311 -24.18 -12.61 8.66
C GLU A 311 -22.97 -12.04 7.89
N PHE A 312 -21.79 -12.63 8.08
CA PHE A 312 -20.59 -12.22 7.36
C PHE A 312 -20.55 -12.80 5.94
N THR A 313 -20.17 -11.98 4.96
CA THR A 313 -19.83 -12.50 3.64
C THR A 313 -18.58 -13.39 3.72
N GLY A 314 -18.39 -14.30 2.75
CA GLY A 314 -17.21 -15.17 2.71
C GLY A 314 -15.88 -14.42 2.87
N PRO A 315 -15.62 -13.34 2.10
CA PRO A 315 -14.43 -12.50 2.28
C PRO A 315 -14.32 -11.84 3.67
N GLN A 316 -15.41 -11.35 4.25
CA GLN A 316 -15.40 -10.77 5.60
C GLN A 316 -15.04 -11.81 6.66
N HIS A 317 -15.64 -13.01 6.57
CA HIS A 317 -15.33 -14.12 7.46
C HIS A 317 -13.85 -14.50 7.36
N GLN A 318 -13.31 -14.61 6.15
CA GLN A 318 -11.88 -14.89 5.94
C GLN A 318 -10.99 -13.83 6.60
N LEU A 319 -11.29 -12.54 6.40
CA LEU A 319 -10.51 -11.45 7.00
C LEU A 319 -10.54 -11.47 8.53
N LEU A 320 -11.66 -11.79 9.16
CA LEU A 320 -11.76 -11.91 10.61
C LEU A 320 -10.97 -13.13 11.12
N ASP A 321 -11.10 -14.28 10.45
CA ASP A 321 -10.41 -15.51 10.83
C ASP A 321 -8.89 -15.37 10.72
N GLU A 322 -8.39 -14.78 9.63
CA GLU A 322 -6.97 -14.44 9.45
C GLU A 322 -6.42 -13.57 10.59
N LYS A 323 -7.23 -12.65 11.14
CA LYS A 323 -6.83 -11.80 12.27
C LYS A 323 -6.81 -12.54 13.59
N LEU A 324 -7.76 -13.44 13.82
CA LEU A 324 -7.76 -14.31 15.00
C LEU A 324 -6.55 -15.25 14.98
N ASP A 325 -6.22 -15.82 13.81
CA ASP A 325 -5.01 -16.63 13.60
C ASP A 325 -3.74 -15.82 13.83
N TYR A 326 -3.66 -14.61 13.28
CA TYR A 326 -2.52 -13.72 13.46
C TYR A 326 -2.28 -13.37 14.93
N GLY A 327 -3.36 -13.14 15.69
CA GLY A 327 -3.33 -12.88 17.12
C GLY A 327 -2.91 -14.07 17.98
N ALA A 328 -3.16 -15.29 17.50
CA ALA A 328 -2.87 -16.54 18.21
C ALA A 328 -1.59 -17.24 17.74
N MET A 329 -0.77 -16.59 16.90
CA MET A 329 0.38 -17.22 16.27
C MET A 329 1.46 -17.68 17.28
N PRO A 330 1.80 -18.97 17.35
CA PRO A 330 2.85 -19.48 18.24
C PRO A 330 4.25 -18.96 17.88
N GLY A 331 5.14 -18.87 18.87
CA GLY A 331 6.54 -18.51 18.69
C GLY A 331 6.80 -17.05 18.26
N LYS A 332 5.77 -16.20 18.26
CA LYS A 332 5.84 -14.86 17.69
C LYS A 332 6.67 -13.90 18.52
N LEU A 333 6.48 -13.89 19.85
CA LEU A 333 7.25 -13.02 20.74
C LEU A 333 8.75 -13.38 20.69
N GLU A 334 9.06 -14.67 20.66
CA GLU A 334 10.41 -15.21 20.58
C GLU A 334 11.09 -14.82 19.26
N SER A 335 10.35 -14.91 18.15
CA SER A 335 10.82 -14.45 16.84
C SER A 335 11.16 -12.95 16.85
N TYR A 336 10.33 -12.13 17.50
CA TYR A 336 10.59 -10.69 17.67
C TYR A 336 11.82 -10.45 18.55
N ALA A 337 11.93 -11.12 19.69
CA ALA A 337 13.06 -11.02 20.59
C ALA A 337 14.39 -11.38 19.89
N LEU A 338 14.42 -12.49 19.15
CA LEU A 338 15.59 -12.92 18.37
C LEU A 338 15.94 -11.94 17.25
N SER A 339 14.93 -11.41 16.54
CA SER A 339 15.13 -10.43 15.46
C SER A 339 15.72 -9.12 16.00
N LEU A 340 15.12 -8.58 17.07
CA LEU A 340 15.54 -7.33 17.68
C LEU A 340 16.90 -7.44 18.38
N GLY A 341 17.18 -8.58 19.03
CA GLY A 341 18.48 -8.88 19.62
C GLY A 341 19.59 -8.94 18.57
N ARG A 342 19.37 -9.62 17.45
CA ARG A 342 20.30 -9.62 16.31
C ARG A 342 20.54 -8.22 15.73
N ALA A 343 19.50 -7.39 15.71
CA ALA A 343 19.58 -6.00 15.28
C ALA A 343 20.14 -5.06 16.36
N LYS A 344 20.50 -5.57 17.56
CA LYS A 344 20.96 -4.80 18.72
C LYS A 344 20.01 -3.68 19.15
N ARG A 345 18.70 -3.89 18.93
CA ARG A 345 17.65 -2.95 19.35
C ARG A 345 17.16 -3.18 20.77
N ILE A 346 17.51 -4.32 21.37
CA ILE A 346 17.25 -4.67 22.77
C ILE A 346 18.53 -5.25 23.38
N THR A 347 18.64 -5.19 24.71
CA THR A 347 19.75 -5.80 25.45
C THR A 347 19.63 -7.33 25.49
N SER A 348 20.71 -8.03 25.82
CA SER A 348 20.68 -9.48 26.02
C SER A 348 19.72 -9.89 27.15
N ASP A 349 19.62 -9.10 28.21
CA ASP A 349 18.72 -9.37 29.34
C ASP A 349 17.25 -9.19 28.93
N GLN A 350 16.95 -8.12 28.17
CA GLN A 350 15.62 -7.93 27.58
C GLN A 350 15.27 -9.09 26.64
N GLN A 351 16.20 -9.50 25.78
CA GLN A 351 15.98 -10.62 24.87
C GLN A 351 15.68 -11.92 25.64
N ALA A 352 16.45 -12.23 26.68
CA ALA A 352 16.24 -13.42 27.52
C ALA A 352 14.88 -13.38 28.24
N LEU A 353 14.50 -12.21 28.77
CA LEU A 353 13.19 -12.02 29.41
C LEU A 353 12.04 -12.27 28.43
N LEU A 354 12.08 -11.66 27.23
CA LEU A 354 11.04 -11.83 26.22
C LEU A 354 10.92 -13.29 25.73
N ILE A 355 12.05 -14.00 25.61
CA ILE A 355 12.04 -15.44 25.31
C ILE A 355 11.36 -16.21 26.45
N SER A 356 11.67 -15.92 27.71
CA SER A 356 11.03 -16.59 28.86
C SER A 356 9.52 -16.34 28.93
N TYR A 357 9.08 -15.14 28.55
CA TYR A 357 7.65 -14.80 28.41
C TYR A 357 6.98 -15.59 27.28
N GLY A 358 7.65 -15.73 26.14
CA GLY A 358 7.17 -16.55 25.03
C GLY A 358 7.03 -18.03 25.41
N GLU A 359 8.05 -18.60 26.04
CA GLU A 359 8.05 -19.98 26.54
C GLU A 359 6.91 -20.22 27.55
N ALA A 360 6.68 -19.27 28.46
CA ALA A 360 5.61 -19.36 29.45
C ALA A 360 4.21 -19.23 28.85
N ALA A 361 4.07 -18.46 27.77
CA ALA A 361 2.82 -18.37 27.01
C ALA A 361 2.57 -19.61 26.13
N GLY A 362 3.61 -20.36 25.79
CA GLY A 362 3.52 -21.55 24.94
C GLY A 362 2.96 -21.21 23.56
N ASP A 363 1.93 -21.94 23.12
CA ASP A 363 1.29 -21.70 21.83
C ASP A 363 0.46 -20.39 21.77
N ALA A 364 0.31 -19.69 22.90
CA ALA A 364 -0.35 -18.39 22.98
C ALA A 364 0.63 -17.20 22.85
N SER A 365 1.90 -17.39 22.52
CA SER A 365 2.89 -16.30 22.57
C SER A 365 2.58 -15.12 21.63
N GLY A 366 1.86 -15.35 20.52
CA GLY A 366 1.33 -14.29 19.65
C GLY A 366 0.39 -13.31 20.35
N THR A 367 -0.35 -13.77 21.36
CA THR A 367 -1.27 -12.93 22.11
C THR A 367 -0.56 -11.86 22.95
N LEU A 368 0.73 -12.06 23.22
CA LEU A 368 1.57 -11.09 23.92
C LEU A 368 2.08 -9.98 23.01
N VAL A 369 1.82 -10.04 21.70
CA VAL A 369 2.23 -9.00 20.74
C VAL A 369 1.01 -8.38 20.07
N GLU A 370 0.01 -9.20 19.73
CA GLU A 370 -1.02 -8.79 18.76
C GLU A 370 -2.45 -8.74 19.31
N TYR A 371 -2.72 -9.30 20.48
CA TYR A 371 -4.10 -9.47 20.94
C TYR A 371 -4.88 -8.14 20.98
N ASP A 372 -4.30 -7.12 21.60
CA ASP A 372 -4.93 -5.80 21.71
C ASP A 372 -5.13 -5.16 20.33
N THR A 373 -4.16 -5.33 19.43
CA THR A 373 -4.15 -4.71 18.10
C THR A 373 -5.17 -5.36 17.16
N VAL A 374 -5.28 -6.69 17.16
CA VAL A 374 -6.28 -7.40 16.32
C VAL A 374 -7.70 -7.18 16.80
N VAL A 375 -7.92 -7.13 18.12
CA VAL A 375 -9.26 -6.88 18.69
C VAL A 375 -9.75 -5.49 18.30
N ASN A 376 -8.91 -4.46 18.48
CA ASN A 376 -9.26 -3.09 18.12
C ASN A 376 -9.42 -2.91 16.59
N GLN A 377 -8.58 -3.57 15.80
CA GLN A 377 -8.68 -3.57 14.33
C GLN A 377 -10.02 -4.14 13.86
N MET A 378 -10.46 -5.26 14.42
CA MET A 378 -11.73 -5.88 14.05
C MET A 378 -12.93 -5.02 14.45
N LEU A 379 -12.88 -4.25 15.55
CA LEU A 379 -13.97 -3.31 15.89
C LEU A 379 -14.19 -2.25 14.82
N VAL A 380 -13.09 -1.75 14.22
CA VAL A 380 -13.18 -0.82 13.08
C VAL A 380 -13.84 -1.50 11.88
N TYR A 381 -13.50 -2.76 11.60
CA TYR A 381 -14.11 -3.52 10.51
C TYR A 381 -15.62 -3.66 10.70
N LEU A 382 -16.05 -4.14 11.87
CA LEU A 382 -17.47 -4.39 12.15
C LEU A 382 -18.30 -3.12 12.05
N HIS A 383 -17.78 -1.98 12.55
CA HIS A 383 -18.47 -0.70 12.39
C HIS A 383 -18.58 -0.28 10.92
N MET A 384 -17.48 -0.33 10.17
CA MET A 384 -17.46 0.07 8.76
C MET A 384 -18.30 -0.85 7.85
N TRP A 385 -18.47 -2.11 8.23
CA TRP A 385 -19.35 -3.07 7.55
C TRP A 385 -20.81 -2.98 8.00
N GLY A 386 -21.13 -2.16 9.01
CA GLY A 386 -22.49 -2.01 9.53
C GLY A 386 -23.00 -3.21 10.32
N ILE A 387 -22.11 -4.04 10.87
CA ILE A 387 -22.49 -5.22 11.67
C ILE A 387 -23.08 -4.76 13.01
N GLY A 388 -24.29 -5.24 13.31
CA GLY A 388 -25.05 -4.82 14.48
C GLY A 388 -24.29 -5.02 15.81
N GLN A 389 -24.47 -4.09 16.76
CA GLN A 389 -23.82 -4.15 18.08
C GLN A 389 -24.33 -5.33 18.93
N GLU A 390 -25.53 -5.82 18.63
CA GLU A 390 -26.13 -7.01 19.26
C GLU A 390 -25.65 -8.33 18.67
N HIS A 391 -24.88 -8.29 17.56
CA HIS A 391 -24.35 -9.51 16.96
C HIS A 391 -23.40 -10.22 17.95
N PRO A 392 -23.55 -11.54 18.21
CA PRO A 392 -22.81 -12.22 19.28
C PRO A 392 -21.29 -12.08 19.19
N PHE A 393 -20.73 -12.14 17.98
CA PHE A 393 -19.30 -11.90 17.77
C PHE A 393 -18.91 -10.46 18.14
N HIS A 394 -19.72 -9.46 17.77
CA HIS A 394 -19.47 -8.06 18.05
C HIS A 394 -19.52 -7.77 19.55
N VAL A 395 -20.54 -8.29 20.26
CA VAL A 395 -20.67 -8.19 21.72
C VAL A 395 -19.42 -8.74 22.42
N ARG A 396 -18.98 -9.94 22.02
CA ARG A 396 -17.79 -10.57 22.63
C ARG A 396 -16.51 -9.78 22.35
N LEU A 397 -16.42 -9.20 21.15
CA LEU A 397 -15.29 -8.38 20.72
C LEU A 397 -15.23 -7.05 21.47
N LEU A 398 -16.37 -6.37 21.68
CA LEU A 398 -16.46 -5.18 22.52
C LEU A 398 -16.00 -5.47 23.94
N ALA A 399 -16.45 -6.59 24.53
CA ALA A 399 -16.00 -7.01 25.86
C ALA A 399 -14.49 -7.29 25.91
N ALA A 400 -13.94 -7.97 24.89
CA ALA A 400 -12.50 -8.23 24.79
C ALA A 400 -11.69 -6.93 24.72
N SER A 401 -12.15 -5.97 23.91
CA SER A 401 -11.50 -4.67 23.74
C SER A 401 -11.55 -3.85 25.02
N GLY A 402 -12.72 -3.79 25.68
CA GLY A 402 -12.87 -3.10 26.96
C GLY A 402 -11.98 -3.66 28.07
N GLN A 403 -11.81 -4.98 28.14
CA GLN A 403 -10.86 -5.61 29.07
C GLN A 403 -9.41 -5.22 28.74
N ALA A 404 -9.02 -5.24 27.46
CA ALA A 404 -7.68 -4.84 27.03
C ALA A 404 -7.39 -3.36 27.35
N ARG A 405 -8.34 -2.47 27.05
CA ARG A 405 -8.26 -1.03 27.36
C ARG A 405 -8.18 -0.78 28.86
N GLY A 406 -9.03 -1.43 29.66
CA GLY A 406 -9.00 -1.32 31.12
C GLY A 406 -7.67 -1.72 31.74
N ARG A 407 -6.96 -2.72 31.17
CA ARG A 407 -5.59 -3.06 31.59
C ARG A 407 -4.59 -1.95 31.27
N ARG A 408 -4.67 -1.36 30.07
CA ARG A 408 -3.81 -0.22 29.68
C ARG A 408 -4.08 1.00 30.58
N ASP A 409 -5.33 1.33 30.84
CA ASP A 409 -5.74 2.41 31.76
C ASP A 409 -5.19 2.19 33.17
N SER A 410 -5.33 0.97 33.69
CA SER A 410 -4.83 0.62 35.03
C SER A 410 -3.31 0.72 35.13
N SER A 411 -2.58 0.31 34.09
CA SER A 411 -1.12 0.39 34.05
C SER A 411 -0.63 1.84 33.97
N ARG A 412 -1.29 2.69 33.15
CA ARG A 412 -1.03 4.14 33.12
C ARG A 412 -1.21 4.77 34.50
N ALA A 413 -2.34 4.53 35.15
CA ALA A 413 -2.63 5.09 36.46
C ALA A 413 -1.61 4.67 37.53
N ARG A 414 -1.14 3.41 37.52
CA ARG A 414 -0.07 2.96 38.42
C ARG A 414 1.23 3.71 38.19
N ARG A 415 1.62 3.90 36.93
CA ARG A 415 2.88 4.55 36.58
C ARG A 415 2.89 6.04 36.91
N GLU A 416 1.77 6.73 36.68
CA GLU A 416 1.60 8.13 37.08
C GLU A 416 1.63 8.29 38.61
N GLY A 417 0.98 7.38 39.36
CA GLY A 417 0.99 7.41 40.83
C GLY A 417 2.32 7.04 41.49
N THR A 418 3.27 6.43 40.76
CA THR A 418 4.64 6.16 41.23
C THR A 418 5.64 7.27 40.91
N ALA A 419 5.22 8.31 40.20
CA ALA A 419 6.06 9.44 39.81
C ALA A 419 5.96 10.66 40.75
N GLU A 420 5.12 10.58 41.79
CA GLU A 420 5.07 11.49 42.95
C GLU A 420 5.89 10.94 44.12
#